data_AF-A0A929SJJ3-F1
#
_entry.id   AF-A0A929SJJ3-F1
#
_cell.length_a   1.000
_cell.length_b   1.000
_cell.length_c   1.000
_cell.angle_alpha   90.00
_cell.angle_beta   90.00
_cell.angle_gamma   90.00
#
_symmetry.space_group_name_H-M   'P 1'
#
loop_
_entity.id
_entity.type
_entity.pdbx_description
1 polymer ?
#
loop_
_entity_poly.entity_id
_entity_poly.type
_entity_poly.pdbx_seq_one_letter_code
_entity_poly.pdbx_strand_id
1 'polypeptide(L)' 'KFMGVLGHSQHFYDADRNTIFKLFVNRNEKMKLDEVQEQKFLALKNSL' A
#
# COMPACT_ATOMS: atom_id res chain seq x y z
N LYS A 1 -2.97 6.69 6.71
CA LYS A 1 -2.60 8.01 6.14
C LYS A 1 -1.11 8.20 6.33
N PHE A 2 -0.35 8.46 5.27
CA PHE A 2 1.09 8.75 5.35
C PHE A 2 1.27 10.25 5.10
N MET A 3 1.87 10.98 6.04
CA MET A 3 1.98 12.46 6.01
C MET A 3 0.64 13.17 5.70
N GLY A 4 -0.47 12.71 6.30
CA GLY A 4 -1.80 13.31 6.09
C GLY A 4 -2.51 12.90 4.80
N VAL A 5 -1.82 12.25 3.86
CA VAL A 5 -2.39 11.81 2.57
C VAL A 5 -2.86 10.35 2.66
N LEU A 6 -3.99 10.04 2.02
CA LEU A 6 -4.46 8.65 1.88
C LEU A 6 -3.42 7.82 1.13
N GLY A 7 -3.05 6.67 1.67
CA GLY A 7 -2.07 5.77 1.08
C GLY A 7 -2.30 4.34 1.55
N HIS A 8 -1.95 3.40 0.68
CA HIS A 8 -2.06 1.96 0.88
C HIS A 8 -0.68 1.31 0.78
N SER A 9 -0.42 0.33 1.61
CA SER A 9 0.83 -0.42 1.60
C SER A 9 0.63 -1.86 2.07
N GLN A 10 1.41 -2.76 1.47
CA GLN A 10 1.60 -4.12 1.97
C GLN A 10 2.88 -4.15 2.80
N HIS A 11 2.80 -4.69 4.01
CA HIS A 11 3.95 -4.86 4.89
C HIS A 11 4.36 -6.32 4.90
N PHE A 12 5.67 -6.55 4.87
CA PHE A 12 6.30 -7.85 4.99
C PHE A 12 7.09 -7.87 6.29
N TYR A 13 6.82 -8.87 7.12
CA TYR A 13 7.40 -9.00 8.45
C TYR A 13 8.28 -10.25 8.52
N ASP A 14 9.35 -10.19 9.32
CA ASP A 14 10.12 -11.38 9.69
C ASP A 14 9.39 -12.21 10.77
N ALA A 15 10.02 -13.29 11.22
CA ALA A 15 9.49 -14.15 12.27
C ALA A 15 9.29 -13.40 13.60
N ASP A 16 10.09 -12.36 13.86
CA ASP A 16 10.07 -11.54 15.07
C ASP A 16 9.15 -10.31 14.94
N ARG A 17 8.38 -10.22 13.84
CA ARG A 17 7.48 -9.12 13.48
C ARG A 17 8.17 -7.78 13.19
N ASN A 18 9.48 -7.76 12.95
CA ASN A 18 10.14 -6.58 12.41
C ASN A 18 9.72 -6.39 10.96
N THR A 19 9.56 -5.13 10.54
CA THR A 19 9.24 -4.85 9.14
C THR A 19 10.50 -5.04 8.29
N ILE A 20 10.48 -6.01 7.39
CA ILE A 20 11.54 -6.23 6.40
C ILE A 20 11.37 -5.27 5.23
N PHE A 21 10.13 -5.15 4.72
CA PHE A 21 9.83 -4.41 3.50
C PHE A 21 8.41 -3.85 3.51
N LYS A 22 8.23 -2.69 2.88
CA LYS A 22 6.92 -2.06 2.66
C LYS A 22 6.78 -1.76 1.17
N LEU A 23 5.75 -2.33 0.55
CA LEU A 23 5.36 -2.00 -0.81
C LEU A 23 4.23 -0.99 -0.77
N PHE A 24 4.46 0.20 -1.29
CA PHE A 24 3.44 1.26 -1.36
C PHE A 24 2.74 1.23 -2.71
N VAL A 25 1.44 1.52 -2.71
CA VAL A 25 0.72 1.85 -3.94
C VAL A 25 1.30 3.16 -4.50
N ASN A 26 1.69 3.14 -5.78
CA ASN A 26 2.32 4.28 -6.42
C ASN A 26 1.38 5.49 -6.51
N ARG A 27 1.99 6.65 -6.77
CA ARG A 27 1.27 7.88 -7.08
C ARG A 27 1.61 8.37 -8.48
N ASN A 28 0.65 9.04 -9.11
CA ASN A 28 0.89 9.78 -10.33
C ASN A 28 1.46 11.17 -10.05
N GLU A 29 1.76 11.91 -11.12
CA GLU A 29 2.32 13.28 -11.08
C GLU A 29 1.46 14.28 -10.29
N LYS A 30 0.16 14.01 -10.14
CA LYS A 30 -0.79 14.82 -9.36
C LYS A 30 -0.90 14.38 -7.90
N MET A 31 0.01 13.52 -7.43
CA MET A 31 0.03 12.95 -6.09
C MET A 31 -1.21 12.12 -5.72
N LYS A 32 -2.02 11.69 -6.70
CA LYS A 32 -3.11 10.74 -6.49
C LYS A 32 -2.58 9.32 -6.57
N LEU A 33 -3.22 8.39 -5.86
CA LEU A 33 -2.88 6.98 -5.98
C LEU A 33 -3.10 6.52 -7.43
N ASP A 34 -2.24 5.63 -7.90
CA ASP A 34 -2.43 4.95 -9.17
C ASP A 34 -3.70 4.08 -9.08
N GLU A 35 -4.69 4.38 -9.91
CA GLU A 35 -6.03 3.81 -9.79
C GLU A 35 -6.03 2.28 -10.01
N VAL A 36 -5.20 1.80 -10.95
CA VAL A 36 -5.11 0.37 -11.27
C VAL A 36 -4.48 -0.40 -10.11
N GLN A 37 -3.41 0.12 -9.53
CA GLN A 37 -2.79 -0.50 -8.36
C GLN A 37 -3.69 -0.41 -7.12
N GLU A 38 -4.37 0.71 -6.90
CA GLU A 38 -5.30 0.89 -5.78
C GLU A 38 -6.45 -0.11 -5.85
N GLN A 39 -7.08 -0.27 -7.01
CA GLN A 39 -8.16 -1.26 -7.20
C GLN A 39 -7.70 -2.68 -6.92
N LYS A 40 -6.53 -3.09 -7.44
CA LYS A 40 -5.96 -4.42 -7.17
C LYS A 40 -5.63 -4.62 -5.70
N PHE A 41 -5.12 -3.59 -5.03
CA PHE A 41 -4.83 -3.62 -3.59
C PHE A 41 -6.12 -3.81 -2.77
N LEU A 42 -7.18 -3.07 -3.08
CA LEU A 42 -8.46 -3.19 -2.37
C LEU A 42 -9.12 -4.54 -2.62
N ALA A 43 -9.05 -5.07 -3.85
CA ALA A 43 -9.54 -6.40 -4.16
C ALA A 43 -8.79 -7.49 -3.35
N LEU A 44 -7.46 -7.42 -3.30
CA LEU A 44 -6.64 -8.33 -2.50
C LEU A 44 -7.02 -8.26 -1.01
N LYS A 45 -7.12 -7.05 -0.47
CA LYS A 45 -7.49 -6.83 0.93
C LYS A 45 -8.86 -7.44 1.28
N ASN A 46 -9.84 -7.37 0.38
CA ASN A 46 -11.18 -7.91 0.62
C ASN A 46 -11.27 -9.41 0.39
N SER A 47 -10.26 -10.03 -0.24
CA SER A 47 -10.19 -11.47 -0.46
C SER A 47 -9.45 -12.24 0.65
N LEU A 48 -8.77 -11.53 1.54
CA LEU A 48 -8.05 -12.05 2.71
C LEU A 48 -8.95 -12.00 3.95
#